data_AF-A0A6B2XUP1-F1
#
_entry.id   AF-A0A6B2XUP1-F1
#
_cell.length_a   1.000
_cell.length_b   1.000
_cell.length_c   1.000
_cell.angle_alpha   90.00
_cell.angle_beta   90.00
_cell.angle_gamma   90.00
#
_symmetry.space_group_name_H-M   'P 1'
#
loop_
_entity.id
_entity.type
_entity.pdbx_description
1 polymer ?
#
loop_
_entity_poly.entity_id
_entity_poly.type
_entity_poly.pdbx_seq_one_letter_code
_entity_poly.pdbx_strand_id
1 'polypeptide(L)'
;ACKTLLKDVNPDKPITVEPIKGLPVVKDLVVDMEPFFASYREIMPFLITSGNEPSKERLQSAEQRERFDDTTKCILCAACTSSCPVFWTDGQYFGPAAIVNAHRFIFDSRDEGATQRLEILNDKEGV
;
A
#
# COMPACT_ATOMS: atom_id res chain seq x y z
N ALA A 1 11.37 -8.84 10.22
CA ALA A 1 11.95 -10.04 10.87
C ALA A 1 12.82 -10.86 9.92
N CYS A 2 12.27 -11.53 8.89
CA CYS A 2 13.03 -12.45 8.03
C CYS A 2 14.21 -11.84 7.23
N LYS A 3 14.29 -10.51 7.14
CA LYS A 3 15.39 -9.77 6.49
C LYS A 3 16.35 -9.10 7.49
N THR A 4 16.04 -9.13 8.78
CA THR A 4 16.92 -8.63 9.84
C THR A 4 17.91 -9.73 10.18
N LEU A 5 19.18 -9.57 9.84
CA LEU A 5 20.20 -10.59 10.08
C LEU A 5 20.79 -10.39 11.48
N LEU A 6 20.97 -11.48 12.24
CA LEU A 6 21.52 -11.40 13.61
C LEU A 6 22.93 -10.79 13.67
N LYS A 7 23.71 -10.90 12.59
CA LYS A 7 25.03 -10.26 12.48
C LYS A 7 24.98 -8.73 12.39
N ASP A 8 23.83 -8.16 11.98
CA ASP A 8 23.64 -6.72 11.77
C ASP A 8 23.04 -6.04 13.02
N VAL A 9 22.69 -6.82 14.05
CA VAL A 9 22.26 -6.33 15.36
C VAL A 9 23.33 -6.66 16.38
N ASN A 10 23.54 -5.78 17.37
CA ASN A 10 24.56 -6.00 18.40
C ASN A 10 24.11 -7.13 19.35
N PRO A 11 24.74 -8.32 19.32
CA PRO A 11 24.32 -9.45 20.15
C PRO A 11 24.74 -9.31 21.62
N ASP A 12 25.64 -8.38 21.95
CA ASP A 12 26.07 -8.11 23.33
C ASP A 12 25.01 -7.33 24.13
N LYS A 13 23.96 -6.86 23.47
CA LYS A 13 22.82 -6.16 24.08
C LYS A 13 21.53 -6.96 23.87
N PRO A 14 20.57 -6.89 24.80
CA PRO A 14 19.25 -7.45 24.59
C PRO A 14 18.61 -6.91 23.31
N ILE A 15 18.06 -7.80 22.49
CA ILE A 15 17.31 -7.45 21.28
C ILE A 15 15.83 -7.39 21.65
N THR A 16 15.24 -6.20 21.56
CA THR A 16 13.81 -5.98 21.79
C THR A 16 13.04 -6.18 20.50
N VAL A 17 11.97 -6.99 20.53
CA VAL A 17 11.06 -7.22 19.40
C VAL A 17 9.65 -6.91 19.86
N GLU A 18 8.97 -6.03 19.13
CA GLU A 18 7.61 -5.54 19.44
C GLU A 18 6.74 -5.59 18.18
N PRO A 19 5.40 -5.64 18.32
CA PRO A 19 4.50 -5.53 17.19
C PRO A 19 4.65 -4.17 16.48
N ILE A 20 4.27 -4.13 15.20
CA ILE A 20 4.27 -2.90 14.40
C ILE A 20 3.30 -1.86 14.98
N LYS A 21 3.68 -0.58 14.94
CA LYS A 21 2.91 0.52 15.53
C LYS A 21 1.72 0.94 14.66
N GLY A 22 0.73 1.57 15.29
CA GLY A 22 -0.45 2.13 14.59
C GLY A 22 -1.57 1.13 14.31
N LEU A 23 -1.37 -0.16 14.58
CA LEU A 23 -2.39 -1.20 14.46
C LEU A 23 -2.69 -1.82 15.83
N PRO A 24 -3.96 -2.16 16.14
CA PRO A 24 -4.30 -2.80 17.41
C PRO A 24 -3.59 -4.14 17.59
N VAL A 25 -3.03 -4.39 18.76
CA VAL A 25 -2.40 -5.70 19.06
C VAL A 25 -3.49 -6.72 19.38
N VAL A 26 -3.49 -7.84 18.67
CA VAL A 26 -4.37 -8.98 18.97
C VAL A 26 -3.73 -9.85 20.05
N LYS A 27 -2.49 -10.28 19.81
CA LYS A 27 -1.71 -11.11 20.75
C LYS A 27 -0.24 -11.16 20.35
N ASP A 28 0.66 -11.02 21.32
CA ASP A 28 2.12 -11.09 21.13
C ASP A 28 2.59 -10.13 20.02
N LEU A 29 3.10 -10.66 18.91
CA LEU A 29 3.55 -9.89 17.73
C LEU A 29 2.49 -9.81 16.62
N VAL A 30 1.28 -10.33 16.86
CA VAL A 30 0.16 -10.31 15.91
C VAL A 30 -0.69 -9.06 16.15
N VAL A 31 -0.86 -8.28 15.09
CA VAL A 31 -1.73 -7.09 15.07
C VAL A 31 -2.96 -7.35 14.21
N ASP A 32 -4.01 -6.56 14.46
CA ASP A 32 -5.19 -6.49 13.62
C ASP A 32 -4.85 -5.64 12.38
N MET A 33 -4.82 -6.30 11.22
CA MET A 33 -4.49 -5.69 9.93
C MET A 33 -5.71 -5.09 9.23
N GLU A 34 -6.90 -5.22 9.81
CA GLU A 34 -8.13 -4.77 9.16
C GLU A 34 -8.13 -3.27 8.84
N PRO A 35 -7.67 -2.35 9.73
CA PRO A 35 -7.58 -0.93 9.38
C PRO A 35 -6.69 -0.68 8.15
N PHE A 36 -5.56 -1.40 8.05
CA PHE A 36 -4.65 -1.29 6.90
C PHE A 36 -5.31 -1.77 5.59
N PHE A 37 -6.02 -2.90 5.63
CA PHE A 37 -6.68 -3.44 4.44
C PHE A 37 -7.95 -2.68 4.06
N ALA A 38 -8.62 -2.01 5.02
CA ALA A 38 -9.73 -1.11 4.73
C ALA A 38 -9.27 0.04 3.81
N SER A 39 -8.24 0.78 4.20
CA SER A 39 -7.65 1.85 3.38
C SER A 39 -7.15 1.36 2.02
N TYR A 40 -6.59 0.15 1.96
CA TYR A 40 -6.19 -0.47 0.69
C TYR A 40 -7.37 -0.76 -0.25
N ARG A 41 -8.52 -1.19 0.28
CA ARG A 41 -9.71 -1.46 -0.54
C ARG A 41 -10.41 -0.19 -1.00
N GLU A 42 -10.39 0.85 -0.18
CA GLU A 42 -11.00 2.15 -0.51
C GLU A 42 -10.43 2.76 -1.78
N ILE A 43 -9.13 2.58 -2.06
CA ILE A 43 -8.51 3.10 -3.30
C ILE A 43 -8.82 2.26 -4.56
N MET A 44 -9.70 1.26 -4.46
CA MET A 44 -10.11 0.37 -5.54
C MET A 44 -8.93 -0.27 -6.30
N PRO A 45 -8.20 -1.22 -5.67
CA PRO A 45 -6.93 -1.74 -6.17
C PRO A 45 -7.12 -2.81 -7.27
N PHE A 46 -7.92 -2.51 -8.28
CA PHE A 46 -8.23 -3.40 -9.41
C PHE A 46 -8.39 -2.58 -10.70
N LEU A 47 -8.18 -3.20 -11.87
CA LEU A 47 -8.28 -2.48 -13.15
C LEU A 47 -9.74 -2.08 -13.42
N ILE A 48 -10.00 -0.79 -13.62
CA ILE A 48 -11.32 -0.26 -14.01
C ILE A 48 -11.30 0.04 -15.51
N THR A 49 -12.25 -0.53 -16.25
CA THR A 49 -12.38 -0.33 -17.71
C THR A 49 -13.86 -0.28 -18.09
N SER A 50 -14.20 0.51 -19.10
CA SER A 50 -15.52 0.53 -19.72
C SER A 50 -15.61 -0.42 -20.94
N GLY A 51 -16.84 -0.71 -21.36
CA GLY A 51 -17.12 -1.49 -22.56
C GLY A 51 -17.07 -3.01 -22.37
N ASN A 52 -17.01 -3.73 -23.50
CA ASN A 52 -16.99 -5.18 -23.52
C ASN A 52 -15.58 -5.72 -23.21
N GLU A 53 -15.53 -6.96 -22.72
CA GLU A 53 -14.27 -7.68 -22.57
C GLU A 53 -13.53 -7.76 -23.91
N PRO A 54 -12.22 -7.49 -23.92
CA PRO A 54 -11.46 -7.51 -25.15
C PRO A 54 -11.29 -8.95 -25.63
N SER A 55 -11.36 -9.17 -26.95
CA SER A 55 -11.15 -10.50 -27.54
C SER A 55 -9.69 -10.97 -27.51
N LYS A 56 -8.76 -10.10 -27.08
CA LYS A 56 -7.31 -10.31 -26.92
C LYS A 56 -6.80 -9.45 -25.75
N GLU A 57 -5.51 -9.51 -25.45
CA GLU A 57 -4.87 -8.64 -24.47
C GLU A 57 -5.00 -7.15 -24.81
N ARG A 58 -5.05 -6.31 -23.76
CA ARG A 58 -4.96 -4.85 -23.90
C ARG A 58 -3.51 -4.47 -24.17
N LEU A 59 -3.26 -3.77 -25.28
CA LEU A 59 -1.91 -3.33 -25.68
C LEU A 59 -1.37 -2.29 -24.69
N GLN A 60 -0.10 -2.42 -24.34
CA GLN A 60 0.64 -1.49 -23.49
C GLN A 60 2.11 -1.49 -23.92
N SER A 61 2.71 -0.31 -24.12
CA SER A 61 4.12 -0.20 -24.49
C SER A 61 5.05 -0.45 -23.28
N ALA A 62 6.33 -0.70 -23.53
CA ALA A 62 7.31 -0.87 -22.46
C ALA A 62 7.43 0.40 -21.59
N GLU A 63 7.42 1.57 -22.22
CA GLU A 63 7.50 2.88 -21.55
C GLU A 63 6.25 3.14 -20.69
N GLN A 64 5.06 2.74 -21.18
CA GLN A 64 3.83 2.83 -20.40
C GLN A 64 3.84 1.89 -19.18
N ARG A 65 4.36 0.67 -19.35
CA ARG A 65 4.48 -0.31 -18.27
C ARG A 65 5.51 0.13 -17.22
N GLU A 66 6.61 0.75 -17.64
CA GLU A 66 7.67 1.23 -16.75
C GLU A 66 7.18 2.31 -15.77
N ARG A 67 6.24 3.16 -16.20
CA ARG A 67 5.73 4.30 -15.42
C ARG A 67 5.20 3.94 -14.02
N PHE A 68 4.65 2.74 -13.84
CA PHE A 68 4.12 2.27 -12.57
C PHE A 68 4.84 1.03 -12.04
N ASP A 69 5.97 0.64 -12.64
CA ASP A 69 6.67 -0.60 -12.32
C ASP A 69 7.07 -0.71 -10.87
N ASP A 70 7.68 0.34 -10.33
CA ASP A 70 8.20 0.28 -8.98
C ASP A 70 7.10 0.09 -7.93
N THR A 71 5.98 0.77 -8.12
CA THR A 71 4.81 0.66 -7.24
C THR A 71 4.12 -0.71 -7.30
N THR A 72 4.40 -1.53 -8.32
CA THR A 72 3.89 -2.93 -8.37
C THR A 72 4.61 -3.87 -7.41
N LYS A 73 5.76 -3.47 -6.85
CA LYS A 73 6.62 -4.31 -6.00
C LYS A 73 6.20 -4.30 -4.52
N CYS A 74 5.13 -3.57 -4.18
CA CYS A 74 4.58 -3.56 -2.83
C CYS A 74 4.10 -4.97 -2.43
N ILE A 75 4.57 -5.47 -1.29
CA ILE A 75 4.16 -6.78 -0.74
C ILE A 75 3.08 -6.67 0.35
N LEU A 76 2.49 -5.48 0.52
CA LEU A 76 1.43 -5.21 1.51
C LEU A 76 1.80 -5.60 2.95
N CYS A 77 3.06 -5.42 3.35
CA CYS A 77 3.53 -5.78 4.70
C CYS A 77 3.23 -4.74 5.80
N ALA A 78 2.58 -3.63 5.45
CA ALA A 78 2.31 -2.47 6.31
C ALA A 78 3.52 -1.75 6.93
N ALA A 79 4.77 -2.18 6.70
CA ALA A 79 5.95 -1.60 7.35
C ALA A 79 6.08 -0.07 7.15
N CYS A 80 5.77 0.44 5.95
CA CYS A 80 5.76 1.88 5.68
C CYS A 80 4.63 2.60 6.43
N THR A 81 3.41 2.06 6.40
CA THR A 81 2.24 2.64 7.07
C THR A 81 2.43 2.66 8.58
N SER A 82 2.90 1.56 9.17
CA SER A 82 3.20 1.46 10.59
C SER A 82 4.42 2.27 11.04
N SER A 83 5.21 2.83 10.11
CA SER A 83 6.34 3.72 10.42
C SER A 83 5.98 5.19 10.31
N CYS A 84 4.79 5.52 9.78
CA CYS A 84 4.36 6.89 9.55
C CYS A 84 3.71 7.46 10.83
N PRO A 85 4.26 8.53 11.43
CA PRO A 85 3.66 9.14 12.62
C PRO A 85 2.26 9.70 12.37
N VAL A 86 2.00 10.20 11.15
CA VAL A 86 0.67 10.72 10.77
C VAL A 86 -0.37 9.61 10.88
N PHE A 87 -0.07 8.40 10.39
CA PHE A 87 -0.98 7.24 10.52
C PHE A 87 -1.25 6.86 11.98
N TRP A 88 -0.35 7.15 12.91
CA TRP A 88 -0.56 6.84 14.33
C TRP A 88 -1.45 7.86 15.05
N THR A 89 -1.44 9.11 14.58
CA THR A 89 -2.12 10.23 15.23
C THR A 89 -3.43 10.58 14.54
N ASP A 90 -3.47 10.40 13.23
CA ASP A 90 -4.61 10.67 12.39
C ASP A 90 -5.34 9.36 12.13
N GLY A 91 -6.56 9.25 12.66
CA GLY A 91 -7.39 8.06 12.52
C GLY A 91 -7.97 7.89 11.12
N GLN A 92 -7.73 8.82 10.19
CA GLN A 92 -8.34 8.85 8.88
C GLN A 92 -7.34 8.81 7.72
N TYR A 93 -6.06 9.08 7.97
CA TYR A 93 -5.03 9.05 6.93
C TYR A 93 -4.88 7.65 6.30
N PHE A 94 -5.02 7.55 4.98
CA PHE A 94 -4.91 6.30 4.21
C PHE A 94 -3.60 5.52 4.41
N GLY A 95 -2.51 6.23 4.68
CA GLY A 95 -1.18 5.63 4.79
C GLY A 95 -0.44 5.47 3.46
N PRO A 96 0.91 5.43 3.50
CA PRO A 96 1.76 5.35 2.31
C PRO A 96 1.50 4.11 1.45
N ALA A 97 1.15 2.96 2.04
CA ALA A 97 0.89 1.75 1.25
C ALA A 97 -0.34 1.88 0.35
N ALA A 98 -1.44 2.47 0.84
CA ALA A 98 -2.64 2.69 0.05
C ALA A 98 -2.35 3.65 -1.10
N ILE A 99 -1.62 4.74 -0.84
CA ILE A 99 -1.21 5.73 -1.86
C ILE A 99 -0.34 5.09 -2.94
N VAL A 100 0.65 4.26 -2.57
CA VAL A 100 1.50 3.52 -3.53
C VAL A 100 0.65 2.60 -4.41
N ASN A 101 -0.34 1.92 -3.84
CA ASN A 101 -1.22 1.04 -4.61
C ASN A 101 -2.20 1.82 -5.48
N ALA A 102 -2.67 2.99 -5.05
CA ALA A 102 -3.45 3.88 -5.88
C ALA A 102 -2.63 4.41 -7.06
N HIS A 103 -1.40 4.85 -6.83
CA HIS A 103 -0.44 5.26 -7.87
C HIS A 103 -0.28 4.16 -8.94
N ARG A 104 -0.15 2.90 -8.53
CA ARG A 104 -0.04 1.76 -9.45
C ARG A 104 -1.20 1.68 -10.46
N PHE A 105 -2.41 2.12 -10.11
CA PHE A 105 -3.57 2.13 -11.01
C PHE A 105 -3.75 3.47 -11.72
N ILE A 106 -3.55 4.59 -11.02
CA ILE A 106 -3.65 5.95 -11.60
C ILE A 106 -2.73 6.12 -12.83
N PHE A 107 -1.55 5.50 -12.79
CA PHE A 107 -0.55 5.61 -13.84
C PHE A 107 -0.51 4.42 -14.82
N ASP A 108 -1.43 3.45 -14.70
CA ASP A 108 -1.58 2.35 -15.66
C ASP A 108 -2.39 2.83 -16.87
N SER A 109 -1.78 2.82 -18.06
CA SER A 109 -2.42 3.33 -19.30
C SER A 109 -3.70 2.58 -19.72
N ARG A 110 -3.97 1.43 -19.10
CA ARG A 110 -5.15 0.60 -19.37
C ARG A 110 -6.31 0.87 -18.42
N ASP A 111 -6.08 1.66 -17.36
CA ASP A 111 -7.08 1.95 -16.33
C ASP A 111 -7.81 3.25 -16.63
N GLU A 112 -9.14 3.21 -16.50
CA GLU A 112 -10.04 4.35 -16.75
C GLU A 112 -10.58 4.97 -15.45
N GLY A 113 -10.20 4.44 -14.29
CA GLY A 113 -10.62 4.89 -12.97
C GLY A 113 -9.67 5.88 -12.29
N ALA A 114 -8.75 6.50 -13.03
CA ALA A 114 -7.75 7.41 -12.46
C ALA A 114 -8.37 8.61 -11.74
N THR A 115 -9.35 9.28 -12.36
CA THR A 115 -10.05 10.43 -11.75
C THR A 115 -10.73 10.05 -10.45
N GLN A 116 -11.45 8.93 -10.43
CA GLN A 116 -12.16 8.47 -9.24
C GLN A 116 -11.18 8.18 -8.07
N ARG A 117 -10.01 7.60 -8.37
CA ARG A 117 -8.98 7.38 -7.34
C ARG A 117 -8.34 8.67 -6.85
N LEU A 118 -8.10 9.63 -7.75
CA LEU A 118 -7.60 10.95 -7.36
C LEU A 118 -8.62 11.69 -6.48
N GLU A 119 -9.92 11.57 -6.76
CA GLU A 119 -10.97 12.12 -5.90
C GLU A 119 -10.96 11.48 -4.51
N ILE A 120 -10.85 10.15 -4.42
CA ILE A 120 -10.71 9.43 -3.13
C ILE A 120 -9.48 9.91 -2.36
N LEU A 121 -8.34 10.06 -3.06
CA LEU A 121 -7.09 10.52 -2.45
C LEU A 121 -7.07 12.01 -2.10
N ASN A 122 -7.97 12.82 -2.68
CA ASN A 122 -8.09 14.27 -2.44
C ASN A 122 -9.23 14.62 -1.45
N ASP A 123 -10.02 13.64 -0.99
CA ASP A 123 -11.07 13.89 -0.01
C ASP A 123 -10.46 14.35 1.34
N LYS A 124 -11.28 14.76 2.30
CA LYS A 124 -10.87 15.34 3.60
C LYS A 124 -9.85 14.50 4.39
N GLU A 125 -9.76 13.21 4.07
CA GLU A 125 -8.89 12.21 4.70
C GLU A 125 -7.64 11.84 3.83
N GLY A 126 -7.46 12.58 2.74
CA GLY A 126 -6.42 12.45 1.72
C GLY A 126 -5.20 13.37 1.91
N VAL A 127 -4.30 13.40 0.92
CA VAL A 127 -3.06 14.23 0.95
C VAL A 127 -3.33 15.65 0.47
#